data_AF-A0AAU6FWZ4-F1
#
_entry.id   AF-A0AAU6FWZ4-F1
#
_cell.length_a   1.000
_cell.length_b   1.000
_cell.length_c   1.000
_cell.angle_alpha   90.00
_cell.angle_beta   90.00
_cell.angle_gamma   90.00
#
_symmetry.space_group_name_H-M   'P 1'
#
loop_
_entity.id
_entity.type
_entity.pdbx_description
1 polymer ?
#
loop_
_entity_poly.entity_id
_entity_poly.type
_entity_poly.pdbx_seq_one_letter_code
_entity_poly.pdbx_strand_id
1 'polypeptide(L)'
;MAEIEDAIERADREAFTRQPPKTLKSQIGYLIKQLKTTRAVAEEIGVSQRSVERYRKGERKHPPQAIAERIDAAVRQRWQPQVRKRRQKQAATATGITVETRARFGYTAPIGTTDDGRFRRLTVHLPPAYAQRLFDARNTGASDQQMRQIIAEGFKDVYFQDGGTRATGLSDVTLNDIDYLDLDY
;
A
#
# COMPACT_ATOMS: atom_id res chain seq x y z
N MET A 1 10.03 -0.84 8.70
CA MET A 1 9.44 -1.60 7.58
C MET A 1 8.51 -0.65 6.85
N ALA A 2 7.92 -1.03 5.70
CA ALA A 2 7.02 -0.17 4.94
C ALA A 2 5.60 -0.78 4.93
N GLU A 3 5.14 -1.21 6.11
CA GLU A 3 3.94 -2.03 6.29
C GLU A 3 2.69 -1.39 5.68
N ILE A 4 2.53 -0.07 5.85
CA ILE A 4 1.37 0.67 5.34
C ILE A 4 1.49 0.88 3.83
N GLU A 5 2.67 1.25 3.35
CA GLU A 5 2.92 1.40 1.91
C GLU A 5 2.64 0.08 1.17
N ASP A 6 3.16 -1.02 1.70
CA ASP A 6 2.96 -2.37 1.15
C ASP A 6 1.47 -2.76 1.20
N ALA A 7 0.74 -2.41 2.26
CA ALA A 7 -0.69 -2.66 2.37
C ALA A 7 -1.50 -1.87 1.33
N ILE A 8 -1.17 -0.59 1.11
CA ILE A 8 -1.81 0.23 0.08
C ILE A 8 -1.52 -0.36 -1.31
N GLU A 9 -0.28 -0.79 -1.57
CA GLU A 9 0.07 -1.46 -2.82
C GLU A 9 -0.68 -2.77 -3.03
N ARG A 10 -0.88 -3.58 -1.99
CA ARG A 10 -1.67 -4.82 -2.07
C ARG A 10 -3.14 -4.51 -2.40
N ALA A 11 -3.76 -3.60 -1.68
CA ALA A 11 -5.15 -3.16 -1.91
C ALA A 11 -5.36 -2.62 -3.34
N ASP A 12 -4.40 -1.83 -3.82
CA ASP A 12 -4.41 -1.30 -5.18
C ASP A 12 -4.34 -2.40 -6.25
N ARG A 13 -3.67 -3.53 -5.98
CA ARG A 13 -3.55 -4.65 -6.91
C ARG A 13 -4.82 -5.49 -6.97
N GLU A 14 -5.52 -5.62 -5.86
CA GLU A 14 -6.82 -6.32 -5.79
C GLU A 14 -7.91 -5.58 -6.57
N ALA A 15 -7.74 -4.26 -6.76
CA ALA A 15 -8.61 -3.43 -7.58
C ALA A 15 -8.57 -3.74 -9.09
N PHE A 16 -7.64 -4.56 -9.57
CA PHE A 16 -7.42 -4.71 -11.00
C PHE A 16 -8.59 -5.40 -11.71
N THR A 17 -9.20 -4.67 -12.64
CA THR A 17 -10.33 -5.14 -13.45
C THR A 17 -9.91 -5.99 -14.65
N ARG A 18 -8.62 -6.00 -15.00
CA ARG A 18 -8.07 -6.79 -16.11
C ARG A 18 -6.73 -7.38 -15.70
N GLN A 19 -6.46 -8.59 -16.18
CA GLN A 19 -5.19 -9.27 -15.94
C GLN A 19 -4.02 -8.50 -16.58
N PRO A 20 -2.86 -8.41 -15.91
CA PRO A 20 -1.66 -7.83 -16.49
C PRO A 20 -1.16 -8.67 -17.69
N PRO A 21 -0.33 -8.08 -18.57
CA PRO A 21 0.25 -8.80 -19.69
C PRO A 21 1.04 -10.03 -19.20
N LYS A 22 0.75 -11.21 -19.76
CA LYS A 22 1.36 -12.48 -19.31
C LYS A 22 2.67 -12.81 -20.01
N THR A 23 2.85 -12.36 -21.25
CA THR A 23 4.07 -12.71 -22.01
C THR A 23 5.18 -11.72 -21.73
N LEU A 24 6.41 -12.21 -21.63
CA LEU A 24 7.60 -11.37 -21.43
C LEU A 24 7.68 -10.22 -22.45
N LYS A 25 7.43 -10.51 -23.73
CA LYS A 25 7.41 -9.51 -24.80
C LYS A 25 6.37 -8.41 -24.54
N SER A 26 5.16 -8.80 -24.14
CA SER A 26 4.08 -7.85 -23.82
C SER A 26 4.36 -7.04 -22.55
N GLN A 27 4.96 -7.67 -21.53
CA GLN A 27 5.36 -6.99 -20.29
C GLN A 27 6.43 -5.93 -20.56
N ILE A 28 7.48 -6.27 -21.32
CA ILE A 28 8.52 -5.32 -21.71
C ILE A 28 7.95 -4.21 -22.62
N GLY A 29 7.09 -4.56 -23.58
CA GLY A 29 6.41 -3.56 -24.40
C GLY A 29 5.57 -2.57 -23.58
N TYR A 30 4.87 -3.07 -22.57
CA TYR A 30 4.13 -2.25 -21.62
C TYR A 30 5.06 -1.36 -20.79
N LEU A 31 6.14 -1.91 -20.22
CA LEU A 31 7.10 -1.14 -19.42
C LEU A 31 7.77 -0.04 -20.24
N ILE A 32 8.12 -0.29 -21.50
CA ILE A 32 8.65 0.75 -22.41
C ILE A 32 7.61 1.85 -22.66
N LYS A 33 6.32 1.52 -22.80
CA LYS A 33 5.26 2.52 -22.96
C LYS A 33 5.15 3.44 -21.73
N GLN A 34 5.36 2.89 -20.53
CA GLN A 34 5.32 3.63 -19.27
C GLN A 34 6.60 4.46 -19.05
N LEU A 35 7.77 3.80 -19.09
CA LEU A 35 9.08 4.38 -18.76
C LEU A 35 9.78 5.06 -19.94
N LYS A 36 9.15 5.06 -21.12
CA LYS A 36 9.55 5.73 -22.38
C LYS A 36 10.81 5.20 -23.06
N THR A 37 11.78 4.68 -22.31
CA THR A 37 13.07 4.23 -22.87
C THR A 37 13.42 2.81 -22.44
N THR A 38 14.16 2.09 -23.29
CA THR A 38 14.70 0.76 -22.94
C THR A 38 15.73 0.84 -21.82
N ARG A 39 16.47 1.94 -21.72
CA ARG A 39 17.42 2.20 -20.63
C ARG A 39 16.72 2.29 -19.28
N ALA A 40 15.66 3.08 -19.15
CA ALA A 40 14.91 3.21 -17.91
C ALA A 40 14.30 1.86 -17.48
N VAL A 41 13.79 1.07 -18.43
CA VAL A 41 13.30 -0.29 -18.14
C VAL A 41 14.44 -1.20 -17.63
N ALA A 42 15.65 -1.04 -18.17
CA ALA A 42 16.81 -1.83 -17.79
C ALA A 42 17.29 -1.51 -16.38
N GLU A 43 17.32 -0.22 -16.03
CA GLU A 43 17.62 0.29 -14.69
C GLU A 43 16.59 -0.23 -13.67
N GLU A 44 15.30 -0.13 -13.99
CA GLU A 44 14.19 -0.62 -13.14
C GLU A 44 14.32 -2.11 -12.79
N ILE A 45 14.56 -2.97 -13.79
CA ILE A 45 14.58 -4.44 -13.58
C ILE A 45 15.99 -4.98 -13.29
N GLY A 46 17.01 -4.12 -13.28
CA GLY A 46 18.40 -4.45 -12.97
C GLY A 46 19.08 -5.34 -14.03
N VAL A 47 18.92 -5.01 -15.32
CA VAL A 47 19.57 -5.72 -16.44
C VAL A 47 20.24 -4.74 -17.41
N SER A 48 20.96 -5.24 -18.41
CA SER A 48 21.48 -4.40 -19.48
C SER A 48 20.39 -3.97 -20.46
N GLN A 49 20.52 -2.77 -21.03
CA GLN A 49 19.61 -2.27 -22.08
C GLN A 49 19.48 -3.26 -23.25
N ARG A 50 20.59 -3.88 -23.66
CA ARG A 50 20.58 -4.93 -24.70
C ARG A 50 19.72 -6.13 -24.32
N SER A 51 19.64 -6.50 -23.04
CA SER A 51 18.74 -7.56 -22.59
C SER A 51 17.27 -7.17 -22.77
N VAL A 52 16.90 -5.94 -22.44
CA VAL A 52 15.54 -5.41 -22.66
C VAL A 52 15.16 -5.45 -24.15
N GLU A 53 16.08 -5.04 -25.02
CA GLU A 53 15.86 -5.07 -26.47
C GLU A 53 15.65 -6.49 -26.99
N ARG A 54 16.43 -7.46 -26.50
CA ARG A 54 16.26 -8.89 -26.84
C ARG A 54 14.94 -9.45 -26.34
N TYR A 55 14.50 -9.07 -25.13
CA TYR A 55 13.19 -9.46 -24.62
C TYR A 55 12.05 -8.88 -25.48
N ARG A 56 12.16 -7.61 -25.87
CA ARG A 56 11.18 -6.94 -26.76
C ARG A 56 11.08 -7.61 -28.12
N LYS A 57 12.22 -8.02 -28.71
CA LYS A 57 12.26 -8.72 -30.00
C LYS A 57 11.82 -10.18 -29.91
N GLY A 58 11.89 -10.78 -28.72
CA GLY A 58 11.56 -12.20 -28.50
C GLY A 58 12.76 -13.14 -28.74
N GLU A 59 13.96 -12.59 -28.89
CA GLU A 59 15.22 -13.33 -29.05
C GLU A 59 15.72 -13.95 -27.74
N ARG A 60 15.20 -13.48 -26.60
CA ARG A 60 15.39 -14.08 -25.28
C ARG A 60 14.02 -14.22 -24.63
N LYS A 61 13.59 -15.46 -24.39
CA LYS A 61 12.24 -15.77 -23.87
C LYS A 61 12.21 -16.17 -22.39
N HIS A 62 13.35 -16.62 -21.87
CA HIS A 62 13.48 -17.16 -20.53
C HIS A 62 14.54 -16.37 -19.74
N PRO A 63 14.16 -15.24 -19.09
CA PRO A 63 15.04 -14.58 -18.14
C PRO A 63 15.22 -15.45 -16.89
N PRO A 64 16.30 -15.25 -16.11
CA PRO A 64 16.42 -15.84 -14.78
C PRO A 64 15.21 -15.48 -13.92
N GLN A 65 14.81 -16.37 -13.01
CA GLN A 65 13.60 -16.22 -12.20
C GLN A 65 13.55 -14.87 -11.47
N ALA A 66 14.64 -14.45 -10.82
CA ALA A 66 14.71 -13.16 -10.13
C ALA A 66 14.44 -11.96 -11.06
N ILE A 67 14.82 -12.05 -12.34
CA ILE A 67 14.53 -10.99 -13.32
C ILE A 67 13.07 -11.07 -13.80
N ALA A 68 12.52 -12.28 -13.96
CA ALA A 68 11.11 -12.46 -14.27
C ALA A 68 10.21 -11.86 -13.19
N GLU A 69 10.55 -12.09 -11.91
CA GLU A 69 9.86 -11.55 -10.75
C GLU A 69 9.93 -10.01 -10.70
N ARG A 70 11.11 -9.42 -10.96
CA ARG A 70 11.26 -7.96 -11.07
C ARG A 70 10.42 -7.36 -12.20
N ILE A 71 10.37 -8.03 -13.35
CA ILE A 71 9.53 -7.60 -14.48
C ILE A 71 8.06 -7.64 -14.09
N ASP A 72 7.60 -8.74 -13.48
CA ASP A 72 6.20 -8.87 -13.04
C ASP A 72 5.84 -7.81 -11.99
N ALA A 73 6.71 -7.59 -11.00
CA ALA A 73 6.54 -6.55 -9.99
C ALA A 73 6.45 -5.16 -10.62
N ALA A 74 7.38 -4.79 -11.51
CA ALA A 74 7.39 -3.49 -12.17
C ALA A 74 6.14 -3.27 -13.05
N VAL A 75 5.65 -4.33 -13.71
CA VAL A 75 4.39 -4.29 -14.48
C VAL A 75 3.22 -4.07 -13.56
N ARG A 76 3.07 -4.87 -12.51
CA ARG A 76 1.95 -4.79 -11.56
C ARG A 76 1.91 -3.45 -10.85
N GLN A 77 3.07 -2.92 -10.44
CA GLN A 77 3.17 -1.61 -9.78
C GLN A 77 2.58 -0.48 -10.64
N ARG A 78 2.69 -0.59 -11.97
CA ARG A 78 2.21 0.45 -12.90
C ARG A 78 0.85 0.13 -13.52
N TRP A 79 0.35 -1.09 -13.34
CA TRP A 79 -0.84 -1.59 -14.02
C TRP A 79 -2.10 -0.84 -13.58
N GLN A 80 -2.99 -0.57 -14.55
CA GLN A 80 -4.27 0.13 -14.37
C GLN A 80 -4.22 1.38 -13.44
N PRO A 81 -3.37 2.38 -13.72
CA PRO A 81 -3.15 3.51 -12.80
C PRO A 81 -4.41 4.36 -12.59
N GLN A 82 -5.31 4.40 -13.58
CA GLN A 82 -6.59 5.13 -13.47
C GLN A 82 -7.59 4.40 -12.56
N VAL A 83 -7.54 3.08 -12.49
CA VAL A 83 -8.40 2.29 -11.60
C VAL A 83 -7.99 2.54 -10.15
N ARG A 84 -6.68 2.48 -9.86
CA ARG A 84 -6.10 2.84 -8.56
C ARG A 84 -6.52 4.25 -8.12
N LYS A 85 -6.25 5.25 -8.97
CA LYS A 85 -6.64 6.65 -8.69
C LYS A 85 -8.13 6.81 -8.44
N ARG A 86 -8.99 6.10 -9.19
CA ARG A 86 -10.44 6.18 -9.01
C ARG A 86 -10.89 5.60 -7.67
N ARG A 87 -10.36 4.43 -7.26
CA ARG A 87 -10.70 3.82 -5.95
C ARG A 87 -10.18 4.66 -4.79
N GLN A 88 -8.92 5.08 -4.83
CA GLN A 88 -8.34 5.96 -3.81
C GLN A 88 -9.15 7.25 -3.67
N LYS A 89 -9.57 7.86 -4.79
CA LYS A 89 -10.47 9.03 -4.75
C LYS A 89 -11.81 8.69 -4.12
N GLN A 90 -12.45 7.59 -4.53
CA GLN A 90 -13.74 7.18 -3.98
C GLN A 90 -13.68 6.93 -2.47
N ALA A 91 -12.62 6.27 -2.00
CA ALA A 91 -12.29 6.05 -0.60
C ALA A 91 -12.14 7.35 0.18
N ALA A 92 -11.33 8.27 -0.35
CA ALA A 92 -11.09 9.58 0.26
C ALA A 92 -12.35 10.47 0.32
N THR A 93 -13.30 10.30 -0.61
CA THR A 93 -14.45 11.21 -0.71
C THR A 93 -15.77 10.64 -0.18
N ALA A 94 -15.93 9.32 -0.16
CA ALA A 94 -17.26 8.73 0.03
C ALA A 94 -17.26 7.44 0.85
N THR A 95 -16.34 6.49 0.56
CA THR A 95 -16.46 5.13 1.12
C THR A 95 -15.58 4.86 2.33
N GLY A 96 -14.51 5.62 2.57
CA GLY A 96 -13.57 5.29 3.65
C GLY A 96 -12.63 4.14 3.27
N ILE A 97 -11.90 3.64 4.28
CA ILE A 97 -10.97 2.51 4.17
C ILE A 97 -11.25 1.52 5.31
N THR A 98 -11.27 0.23 5.01
CA THR A 98 -11.28 -0.82 6.03
C THR A 98 -9.84 -1.23 6.32
N VAL A 99 -9.46 -1.22 7.59
CA VAL A 99 -8.13 -1.63 8.06
C VAL A 99 -8.28 -2.92 8.85
N GLU A 100 -7.65 -3.98 8.36
CA GLU A 100 -7.48 -5.23 9.11
C GLU A 100 -6.03 -5.33 9.59
N THR A 101 -5.81 -5.51 10.89
CA THR A 101 -4.45 -5.61 11.42
C THR A 101 -4.37 -6.52 12.63
N ARG A 102 -3.20 -7.15 12.80
CA ARG A 102 -2.77 -7.72 14.06
C ARG A 102 -1.52 -6.98 14.55
N ALA A 103 -1.64 -6.25 15.64
CA ALA A 103 -0.57 -5.42 16.20
C ALA A 103 -0.69 -5.31 17.72
N ARG A 104 0.35 -4.82 18.38
CA ARG A 104 0.24 -4.28 19.75
C ARG A 104 -0.19 -2.82 19.68
N PHE A 105 -0.99 -2.40 20.64
CA PHE A 105 -1.49 -1.02 20.69
C PHE A 105 -0.91 -0.31 21.90
N GLY A 106 -0.34 0.87 21.74
CA GLY A 106 -0.01 1.75 22.87
C GLY A 106 -1.16 2.69 23.17
N TYR A 107 -1.30 3.09 24.42
CA TYR A 107 -2.36 3.97 24.90
C TYR A 107 -1.76 5.08 25.76
N THR A 108 -2.21 6.31 25.55
CA THR A 108 -1.93 7.41 26.47
C THR A 108 -3.23 7.97 27.03
N ALA A 109 -3.29 8.11 28.35
CA ALA A 109 -4.40 8.70 29.09
C ALA A 109 -3.84 9.56 30.25
N PRO A 110 -4.66 10.39 30.94
CA PRO A 110 -4.19 11.24 32.05
C PRO A 110 -3.43 10.49 33.15
N ILE A 111 -3.74 9.21 33.37
CA ILE A 111 -3.10 8.37 34.39
C ILE A 111 -1.75 7.77 33.95
N GLY A 112 -1.36 7.96 32.69
CA GLY A 112 -0.09 7.50 32.14
C GLY A 112 -0.18 6.92 30.73
N THR A 113 0.99 6.56 30.19
CA THR A 113 1.14 5.84 28.93
C THR A 113 1.43 4.37 29.23
N THR A 114 0.76 3.47 28.52
CA THR A 114 0.97 2.03 28.65
C THR A 114 0.86 1.36 27.29
N ASP A 115 1.73 0.39 27.04
CA ASP A 115 1.58 -0.51 25.91
C ASP A 115 0.64 -1.66 26.28
N ASP A 116 -0.27 -2.01 25.38
CA ASP A 116 -0.97 -3.28 25.47
C ASP A 116 0.04 -4.41 25.42
N GLY A 117 0.11 -5.19 26.49
CA GLY A 117 0.97 -6.36 26.57
C GLY A 117 0.58 -7.47 25.60
N ARG A 118 -0.51 -7.33 24.84
CA ARG A 118 -1.05 -8.35 23.94
C ARG A 118 -1.24 -7.82 22.51
N PHE A 119 -1.05 -8.72 21.56
CA PHE A 119 -1.47 -8.49 20.18
C PHE A 119 -2.99 -8.52 20.08
N ARG A 120 -3.57 -7.55 19.37
CA ARG A 120 -4.99 -7.53 19.03
C ARG A 120 -5.16 -7.67 17.53
N ARG A 121 -6.10 -8.52 17.12
CA ARG A 121 -6.62 -8.54 15.75
C ARG A 121 -7.85 -7.66 15.69
N LEU A 122 -7.79 -6.61 14.90
CA LEU A 122 -8.86 -5.64 14.74
C LEU A 122 -9.16 -5.42 13.26
N THR A 123 -10.44 -5.34 12.93
CA THR A 123 -10.95 -4.91 11.63
C THR A 123 -11.80 -3.68 11.87
N VAL A 124 -11.32 -2.52 11.42
CA VAL A 124 -11.96 -1.23 11.69
C VAL A 124 -12.20 -0.50 10.38
N HIS A 125 -13.43 -0.05 10.18
CA HIS A 125 -13.78 0.79 9.04
C HIS A 125 -13.56 2.26 9.39
N LEU A 126 -12.57 2.89 8.76
CA LEU A 126 -12.23 4.29 8.96
C LEU A 126 -12.98 5.18 7.96
N PRO A 127 -13.59 6.29 8.43
CA PRO A 127 -14.30 7.24 7.57
C PRO A 127 -13.42 7.85 6.46
N PRO A 128 -14.04 8.42 5.40
CA PRO A 128 -13.35 9.04 4.26
C PRO A 128 -12.25 10.04 4.65
N ALA A 129 -12.42 10.77 5.75
CA ALA A 129 -11.42 11.74 6.22
C ALA A 129 -10.05 11.09 6.52
N TYR A 130 -10.00 9.88 7.08
CA TYR A 130 -8.72 9.18 7.32
C TYR A 130 -8.15 8.61 6.03
N ALA A 131 -9.01 8.11 5.13
CA ALA A 131 -8.59 7.67 3.80
C ALA A 131 -7.93 8.81 3.02
N GLN A 132 -8.55 9.99 3.01
CA GLN A 132 -7.99 11.19 2.39
C GLN A 132 -6.63 11.54 2.99
N ARG A 133 -6.55 11.68 4.32
CA ARG A 133 -5.30 12.01 5.02
C ARG A 133 -4.19 10.99 4.74
N LEU A 134 -4.53 9.71 4.70
CA LEU A 134 -3.58 8.62 4.41
C LEU A 134 -3.00 8.75 3.00
N PHE A 135 -3.86 8.94 1.98
CA PHE A 135 -3.39 9.08 0.61
C PHE A 135 -2.64 10.40 0.38
N ASP A 136 -3.06 11.50 1.00
CA ASP A 136 -2.34 12.78 0.94
C ASP A 136 -0.95 12.67 1.57
N ALA A 137 -0.84 12.04 2.74
CA ALA A 137 0.44 11.76 3.38
C ALA A 137 1.35 10.91 2.47
N ARG A 138 0.84 9.81 1.92
CA ARG A 138 1.59 8.99 0.96
C ARG A 138 2.07 9.79 -0.25
N ASN A 139 1.17 10.55 -0.88
CA ASN A 139 1.46 11.30 -2.10
C ASN A 139 2.48 12.44 -1.89
N THR A 140 2.60 12.93 -0.66
CA THR A 140 3.58 13.95 -0.26
C THR A 140 4.90 13.35 0.23
N GLY A 141 5.04 12.01 0.20
CA GLY A 141 6.25 11.31 0.60
C GLY A 141 6.42 11.13 2.11
N ALA A 142 5.31 11.11 2.85
CA ALA A 142 5.32 10.83 4.29
C ALA A 142 5.91 9.44 4.58
N SER A 143 6.53 9.30 5.74
CA SER A 143 7.08 8.03 6.19
C SER A 143 5.97 7.04 6.57
N ASP A 144 6.32 5.74 6.58
CA ASP A 144 5.41 4.69 7.08
C ASP A 144 4.91 4.99 8.49
N GLN A 145 5.78 5.54 9.34
CA GLN A 145 5.42 5.95 10.70
C GLN A 145 4.35 7.05 10.72
N GLN A 146 4.43 8.04 9.84
CA GLN A 146 3.41 9.10 9.74
C GLN A 146 2.08 8.54 9.23
N MET A 147 2.11 7.65 8.24
CA MET A 147 0.90 6.97 7.74
C MET A 147 0.29 6.07 8.82
N ARG A 148 1.12 5.40 9.62
CA ARG A 148 0.70 4.59 10.76
C ARG A 148 0.01 5.41 11.83
N GLN A 149 0.48 6.62 12.11
CA GLN A 149 -0.17 7.54 13.06
C GLN A 149 -1.59 7.92 12.61
N ILE A 150 -1.81 8.14 11.30
CA ILE A 150 -3.15 8.43 10.76
C ILE A 150 -4.10 7.26 11.01
N ILE A 151 -3.64 6.03 10.80
CA ILE A 151 -4.42 4.83 11.09
C ILE A 151 -4.68 4.70 12.59
N ALA A 152 -3.67 4.92 13.43
CA ALA A 152 -3.79 4.82 14.88
C ALA A 152 -4.80 5.82 15.46
N GLU A 153 -4.80 7.06 14.95
CA GLU A 153 -5.80 8.08 15.27
C GLU A 153 -7.20 7.64 14.84
N GLY A 154 -7.34 7.06 13.64
CA GLY A 154 -8.61 6.48 13.20
C GLY A 154 -9.11 5.36 14.12
N PHE A 155 -8.21 4.48 14.59
CA PHE A 155 -8.55 3.44 15.56
C PHE A 155 -8.95 4.03 16.91
N LYS A 156 -8.26 5.07 17.37
CA LYS A 156 -8.64 5.80 18.59
C LYS A 156 -10.08 6.28 18.48
N ASP A 157 -10.39 7.03 17.43
CA ASP A 157 -11.65 7.75 17.34
C ASP A 157 -12.82 6.80 17.03
N VAL A 158 -12.62 5.84 16.11
CA VAL A 158 -13.69 4.93 15.66
C VAL A 158 -13.84 3.73 16.58
N TYR A 159 -12.74 3.05 16.91
CA TYR A 159 -12.82 1.80 17.66
C TYR A 159 -12.76 2.05 19.16
N PHE A 160 -11.72 2.73 19.66
CA PHE A 160 -11.53 2.84 21.11
C PHE A 160 -12.48 3.83 21.77
N GLN A 161 -12.75 4.96 21.13
CA GLN A 161 -13.66 5.98 21.64
C GLN A 161 -15.11 5.80 21.16
N ASP A 162 -15.35 4.95 20.16
CA ASP A 162 -16.69 4.72 19.59
C ASP A 162 -17.38 6.04 19.22
N GLY A 163 -16.67 6.92 18.52
CA GLY A 163 -17.16 8.25 18.15
C GLY A 163 -17.32 9.22 19.33
N GLY A 164 -16.64 8.94 20.45
CA GLY A 164 -16.66 9.77 21.67
C GLY A 164 -17.63 9.29 22.75
N THR A 165 -18.28 8.13 22.58
CA THR A 165 -19.21 7.57 23.58
C THR A 165 -18.49 6.86 24.74
N ARG A 166 -17.25 6.41 24.54
CA ARG A 166 -16.44 5.72 25.55
C ARG A 166 -14.99 6.19 25.52
N ALA A 167 -14.23 5.80 26.55
CA ALA A 167 -12.79 6.06 26.65
C ALA A 167 -12.36 7.51 26.33
N THR A 168 -13.18 8.49 26.72
CA THR A 168 -12.96 9.92 26.40
C THR A 168 -11.67 10.49 26.98
N GLY A 169 -11.13 9.86 28.02
CA GLY A 169 -9.81 10.18 28.57
C GLY A 169 -8.62 9.63 27.77
N LEU A 170 -8.84 8.81 26.74
CA LEU A 170 -7.77 8.29 25.90
C LEU A 170 -7.30 9.40 24.95
N SER A 171 -6.11 9.95 25.17
CA SER A 171 -5.57 11.03 24.34
C SER A 171 -4.89 10.51 23.08
N ASP A 172 -4.23 9.35 23.16
CA ASP A 172 -3.47 8.78 22.04
C ASP A 172 -3.56 7.26 21.96
N VAL A 173 -3.46 6.75 20.74
CA VAL A 173 -3.32 5.33 20.40
C VAL A 173 -2.16 5.20 19.43
N THR A 174 -1.29 4.22 19.66
CA THR A 174 -0.18 3.90 18.74
C THR A 174 -0.29 2.47 18.25
N LEU A 175 0.19 2.19 17.03
CA LEU A 175 0.36 0.83 16.52
C LEU A 175 1.84 0.43 16.60
N ASN A 176 2.12 -0.58 17.41
CA ASN A 176 3.44 -1.13 17.66
C ASN A 176 3.46 -2.61 17.22
N ASP A 177 4.64 -3.13 16.86
CA ASP A 177 4.83 -4.54 16.49
C ASP A 177 3.73 -5.06 15.55
N ILE A 178 3.67 -4.54 14.34
CA ILE A 178 2.65 -4.95 13.36
C ILE A 178 3.04 -6.32 12.79
N ASP A 179 2.27 -7.35 13.10
CA ASP A 179 2.42 -8.68 12.49
C ASP A 179 1.96 -8.64 11.02
N TYR A 180 0.80 -8.03 10.79
CA TYR A 180 0.28 -7.72 9.46
C TYR A 180 -0.71 -6.55 9.51
N LEU A 181 -0.87 -5.90 8.36
CA LEU A 181 -1.87 -4.88 8.13
C LEU A 181 -2.31 -4.93 6.68
N ASP A 182 -3.61 -4.99 6.43
CA ASP A 182 -4.21 -4.97 5.11
C ASP A 182 -5.30 -3.89 5.05
N LEU A 183 -5.53 -3.40 3.83
CA LEU A 183 -6.48 -2.33 3.53
C LEU A 183 -7.45 -2.78 2.45
N ASP A 184 -8.71 -2.38 2.57
CA ASP A 184 -9.70 -2.51 1.51
C ASP A 184 -10.48 -1.21 1.32
N TYR A 185 -10.66 -0.81 0.05
CA TYR A 185 -11.32 0.43 -0.38
C TYR A 185 -11.58 0.47 -1.89
#